data_AF-A0AA51C7K6-F1
#
_entry.id   AF-A0AA51C7K6-F1
#
_cell.length_a   1.000
_cell.length_b   1.000
_cell.length_c   1.000
_cell.angle_alpha   90.00
_cell.angle_beta   90.00
_cell.angle_gamma   90.00
#
_symmetry.space_group_name_H-M   'P 1'
#
loop_
_entity.id
_entity.type
_entity.pdbx_description
1 polymer ?
#
loop_
_entity_poly.entity_id
_entity_poly.type
_entity_poly.pdbx_seq_one_letter_code
_entity_poly.pdbx_strand_id
1 'polypeptide(L)'
;MKKERTPAIIIMSISSVGIFVMLFILLFLIKEGLPVLKETTLSSIVAGTDWYPTETPPALGMLPLIAGSVAVTLLSSLIALPISLFIAIFISEIASQKMKNILKPILELLGFLPSIILGFLGMVVIAPWLQSRFAILSGLNLLNASILLGFLIIPIVGSLAEEALSAVPREIRNASFALGATRWETISKVVFPAALPGILSACLLGIMRGMGETMVVLMAAGGAALIPISLFDPVRPLTSTIAAEMGETPVGSTHYHALFFAGLILLLITLGINLLSSWIESKRKVKSS
;
A
#
# COMPACT_ATOMS: atom_id res chain seq x y z
N MET A 1 4.56 37.76 -23.24
CA MET A 1 4.64 36.50 -24.04
C MET A 1 5.84 35.60 -23.73
N LYS A 2 7.08 36.09 -23.50
CA LYS A 2 8.21 35.20 -23.09
C LYS A 2 8.18 34.74 -21.63
N LYS A 3 7.58 35.54 -20.72
CA LYS A 3 7.58 35.31 -19.26
C LYS A 3 6.66 34.17 -18.78
N GLU A 4 5.70 33.75 -19.61
CA GLU A 4 4.75 32.66 -19.31
C GLU A 4 5.22 31.28 -19.82
N ARG A 5 6.20 31.24 -20.74
CA ARG A 5 6.74 29.97 -21.26
C ARG A 5 7.77 29.32 -20.35
N THR A 6 8.49 30.11 -19.56
CA THR A 6 9.50 29.62 -18.60
C THR A 6 8.91 28.65 -17.57
N PRO A 7 7.81 28.96 -16.85
CA PRO A 7 7.21 28.01 -15.91
C PRO A 7 6.68 26.75 -16.61
N ALA A 8 6.09 26.87 -17.80
CA ALA A 8 5.62 25.71 -18.56
C ALA A 8 6.77 24.77 -18.99
N ILE A 9 7.90 25.33 -19.44
CA ILE A 9 9.11 24.55 -19.78
C ILE A 9 9.69 23.86 -18.55
N ILE A 10 9.70 24.54 -17.39
CA ILE A 10 10.18 23.94 -16.14
C ILE A 10 9.28 22.76 -15.72
N ILE A 11 7.95 22.94 -15.72
CA ILE A 11 6.99 21.88 -15.38
C ILE A 11 7.11 20.70 -16.35
N MET A 12 7.23 20.98 -17.65
CA MET A 12 7.38 19.95 -18.68
C MET A 12 8.70 19.19 -18.51
N SER A 13 9.79 19.89 -18.18
CA SER A 13 11.10 19.28 -17.95
C SER A 13 11.06 18.35 -16.72
N ILE A 14 10.50 18.81 -15.60
CA ILE A 14 10.37 18.02 -14.38
C ILE A 14 9.51 16.78 -14.61
N SER A 15 8.36 16.94 -15.30
CA SER A 15 7.47 15.83 -15.61
C SER A 15 8.13 14.80 -16.54
N SER A 16 8.91 15.27 -17.52
CA SER A 16 9.66 14.40 -18.44
C SER A 16 10.74 13.59 -17.73
N VAL A 17 11.44 14.19 -16.75
CA VAL A 17 12.43 13.48 -15.92
C VAL A 17 11.75 12.35 -15.13
N GLY A 18 10.58 12.60 -14.54
CA GLY A 18 9.83 11.56 -13.82
C GLY A 18 9.46 10.37 -14.70
N ILE A 19 8.95 10.64 -15.90
CA ILE A 19 8.63 9.59 -16.89
C ILE A 19 9.88 8.82 -17.30
N PHE A 20 10.99 9.52 -17.53
CA PHE A 20 12.27 8.91 -17.90
C PHE A 20 12.79 7.98 -16.80
N VAL A 21 12.77 8.40 -15.53
CA VAL A 21 13.19 7.57 -14.39
C VAL A 21 12.33 6.32 -14.26
N MET A 22 11.00 6.46 -14.39
CA MET A 22 10.09 5.31 -14.34
C MET A 22 10.38 4.32 -15.48
N LEU A 23 10.59 4.81 -16.70
CA LEU A 23 10.94 3.98 -17.85
C LEU A 23 12.30 3.30 -17.66
N PHE A 24 13.28 4.01 -17.11
CA PHE A 24 14.59 3.47 -16.78
C PHE A 24 14.50 2.33 -15.77
N ILE A 25 13.76 2.51 -14.67
CA ILE A 25 13.53 1.45 -13.66
C ILE A 25 12.87 0.23 -14.31
N LEU A 26 11.84 0.43 -15.13
CA LEU A 26 11.16 -0.66 -15.84
C LEU A 26 12.12 -1.42 -16.76
N LEU A 27 12.86 -0.72 -17.61
CA LEU A 27 13.82 -1.35 -18.53
C LEU A 27 14.95 -2.05 -17.78
N PHE A 28 15.39 -1.49 -16.66
CA PHE A 28 16.41 -2.10 -15.81
C PHE A 28 15.92 -3.41 -15.17
N LEU A 29 14.71 -3.41 -14.58
CA LEU A 29 14.09 -4.63 -14.03
C LEU A 29 13.89 -5.71 -15.10
N ILE A 30 13.48 -5.32 -16.32
CA ILE A 30 13.32 -6.27 -17.42
C ILE A 30 14.68 -6.86 -17.83
N LYS A 31 15.69 -6.01 -18.02
CA LYS A 31 17.02 -6.42 -18.45
C LYS A 31 17.69 -7.36 -17.44
N GLU A 32 17.61 -7.02 -16.15
CA GLU A 32 18.24 -7.81 -15.07
C GLU A 32 17.35 -8.98 -14.61
N GLY A 33 16.03 -8.92 -14.76
CA GLY A 33 15.10 -9.96 -14.31
C GLY A 33 14.88 -11.10 -15.31
N LEU A 34 14.75 -10.81 -16.61
CA LEU A 34 14.48 -11.84 -17.62
C LEU A 34 15.53 -12.95 -17.76
N PRO A 35 16.84 -12.74 -17.50
CA PRO A 35 17.84 -13.82 -17.56
C PRO A 35 17.52 -15.04 -16.70
N VAL A 36 16.72 -14.90 -15.63
CA VAL A 36 16.29 -16.03 -14.78
C VAL A 36 15.50 -17.09 -15.57
N LEU A 37 14.82 -16.69 -16.66
CA LEU A 37 14.02 -17.58 -17.50
C LEU A 37 14.87 -18.53 -18.36
N LYS A 38 16.19 -18.38 -18.36
CA LYS A 38 17.11 -19.34 -18.98
C LYS A 38 17.31 -20.59 -18.13
N GLU A 39 17.18 -20.44 -16.81
CA GLU A 39 17.41 -21.50 -15.82
C GLU A 39 16.11 -22.23 -15.45
N THR A 40 14.97 -21.57 -15.58
CA THR A 40 13.66 -22.11 -15.16
C THR A 40 12.52 -21.49 -15.96
N THR A 41 11.35 -22.14 -15.95
CA THR A 41 10.18 -21.71 -16.73
C THR A 41 9.37 -20.64 -15.97
N LEU A 42 8.67 -19.77 -16.69
CA LEU A 42 7.80 -18.75 -16.09
C LEU A 42 6.75 -19.36 -15.13
N SER A 43 6.15 -20.50 -15.51
CA SER A 43 5.17 -21.20 -14.68
C SER A 43 5.76 -21.70 -13.36
N SER A 44 6.95 -22.31 -13.39
CA SER A 44 7.61 -22.81 -12.19
C SER A 44 8.07 -21.70 -11.26
N ILE A 45 8.43 -20.52 -11.79
CA ILE A 45 8.75 -19.36 -10.95
C ILE A 45 7.50 -18.79 -10.30
N VAL A 46 6.44 -18.53 -11.06
CA VAL A 46 5.27 -17.82 -10.54
C VAL A 46 4.37 -18.73 -9.70
N ALA A 47 4.21 -19.99 -10.09
CA ALA A 47 3.35 -20.96 -9.40
C ALA A 47 4.12 -21.92 -8.48
N GLY A 48 5.45 -21.86 -8.47
CA GLY A 48 6.27 -22.69 -7.58
C GLY A 48 6.06 -22.33 -6.11
N THR A 49 6.02 -23.35 -5.26
CA THR A 49 5.73 -23.25 -3.82
C THR A 49 6.95 -23.08 -2.94
N ASP A 50 8.15 -23.27 -3.49
CA ASP A 50 9.38 -23.36 -2.71
C ASP A 50 10.37 -22.27 -3.13
N TRP A 51 10.79 -21.45 -2.15
CA TRP A 51 11.80 -20.41 -2.32
C TRP A 51 13.09 -20.81 -1.60
N TYR A 52 13.95 -21.53 -2.31
CA TYR A 52 15.29 -21.94 -1.88
C TYR A 52 16.31 -21.64 -2.99
N PRO A 53 16.68 -20.36 -3.17
CA PRO A 53 17.57 -19.95 -4.26
C PRO A 53 19.02 -20.42 -4.12
N THR A 54 19.42 -20.86 -2.92
CA THR A 54 20.76 -21.36 -2.61
C THR A 54 20.90 -22.88 -2.72
N GLU A 55 19.80 -23.60 -2.93
CA GLU A 55 19.84 -25.06 -3.13
C GLU A 55 20.37 -25.45 -4.51
N THR A 56 20.81 -26.71 -4.65
CA THR A 56 21.27 -27.27 -5.92
C THR A 56 20.44 -28.53 -6.24
N PRO A 57 19.51 -28.47 -7.22
CA PRO A 57 19.13 -27.33 -8.06
C PRO A 57 18.33 -26.24 -7.32
N PRO A 58 18.38 -24.96 -7.76
CA PRO A 58 17.72 -23.86 -7.07
C PRO A 58 16.19 -23.91 -7.22
N ALA A 59 15.47 -23.73 -6.11
CA ALA A 59 14.02 -23.59 -6.11
C ALA A 59 13.63 -22.10 -6.07
N LEU A 60 13.04 -21.60 -7.17
CA LEU A 60 12.74 -20.18 -7.37
C LEU A 60 11.22 -19.90 -7.39
N GLY A 61 10.45 -20.69 -6.65
CA GLY A 61 9.01 -20.53 -6.51
C GLY A 61 8.65 -19.27 -5.72
N MET A 62 8.03 -18.30 -6.40
CA MET A 62 7.64 -17.01 -5.83
C MET A 62 6.20 -16.98 -5.33
N LEU A 63 5.42 -18.07 -5.48
CA LEU A 63 4.02 -18.10 -5.05
C LEU A 63 3.85 -17.78 -3.56
N PRO A 64 4.67 -18.32 -2.62
CA PRO A 64 4.57 -17.94 -1.20
C PRO A 64 4.85 -16.46 -0.97
N LEU A 65 5.77 -15.88 -1.73
CA LEU A 65 6.14 -14.47 -1.59
C LEU A 65 5.03 -13.55 -2.09
N ILE A 66 4.44 -13.89 -3.24
CA ILE A 66 3.28 -13.19 -3.81
C ILE A 66 2.08 -13.33 -2.86
N ALA A 67 1.80 -14.54 -2.38
CA ALA A 67 0.71 -14.81 -1.44
C ALA A 67 0.90 -14.04 -0.14
N GLY A 68 2.12 -13.99 0.41
CA GLY A 68 2.46 -13.19 1.57
C GLY A 68 2.23 -11.69 1.33
N SER A 69 2.71 -11.13 0.22
CA SER A 69 2.47 -9.74 -0.17
C SER A 69 0.98 -9.40 -0.24
N VAL A 70 0.20 -10.24 -0.91
CA VAL A 70 -1.24 -10.05 -1.08
C VAL A 70 -1.96 -10.19 0.26
N ALA A 71 -1.66 -11.23 1.05
CA ALA A 71 -2.30 -11.47 2.34
C ALA A 71 -2.06 -10.32 3.32
N VAL A 72 -0.81 -9.86 3.46
CA VAL A 72 -0.46 -8.75 4.37
C VAL A 72 -1.17 -7.46 3.94
N THR A 73 -1.18 -7.18 2.63
CA THR A 73 -1.84 -5.97 2.09
C THR A 73 -3.35 -6.02 2.26
N LEU A 74 -3.99 -7.16 1.96
CA LEU A 74 -5.44 -7.32 2.09
C LEU A 74 -5.88 -7.21 3.55
N LEU A 75 -5.20 -7.92 4.47
CA LEU A 75 -5.57 -7.92 5.88
C LEU A 75 -5.33 -6.55 6.53
N SER A 76 -4.21 -5.89 6.23
CA SER A 76 -3.95 -4.53 6.72
C SER A 76 -4.98 -3.53 6.20
N SER A 77 -5.34 -3.62 4.92
CA SER A 77 -6.36 -2.75 4.29
C SER A 77 -7.75 -3.00 4.88
N LEU A 78 -8.12 -4.26 5.11
CA LEU A 78 -9.40 -4.62 5.73
C LEU A 78 -9.56 -4.00 7.12
N ILE A 79 -8.47 -3.89 7.88
CA ILE A 79 -8.47 -3.25 9.21
C ILE A 79 -8.42 -1.73 9.07
N ALA A 80 -7.50 -1.20 8.26
CA ALA A 80 -7.20 0.23 8.22
C ALA A 80 -8.26 1.06 7.52
N LEU A 81 -8.76 0.61 6.37
CA LEU A 81 -9.70 1.38 5.55
C LEU A 81 -10.97 1.79 6.33
N PRO A 82 -11.70 0.88 7.00
CA PRO A 82 -12.90 1.29 7.75
C PRO A 82 -12.54 2.30 8.86
N ILE A 83 -11.45 2.08 9.60
CA ILE A 83 -10.99 3.00 10.65
C ILE A 83 -10.69 4.39 10.07
N SER A 84 -9.93 4.45 8.97
CA SER A 84 -9.62 5.69 8.26
C SER A 84 -10.87 6.43 7.80
N LEU A 85 -11.85 5.72 7.25
CA LEU A 85 -13.09 6.33 6.77
C LEU A 85 -13.92 6.91 7.93
N PHE A 86 -14.00 6.19 9.06
CA PHE A 86 -14.66 6.73 10.25
C PHE A 86 -13.98 7.98 10.77
N ILE A 87 -12.64 7.97 10.83
CA ILE A 87 -11.86 9.15 11.24
C ILE A 87 -12.09 10.31 10.27
N ALA A 88 -12.05 10.06 8.96
CA ALA A 88 -12.25 11.07 7.94
C ALA A 88 -13.64 11.72 8.05
N ILE A 89 -14.70 10.91 8.14
CA ILE A 89 -16.08 11.38 8.31
C ILE A 89 -16.22 12.16 9.62
N PHE A 90 -15.63 11.68 10.70
CA PHE A 90 -15.65 12.39 11.98
C PHE A 90 -14.93 13.73 11.91
N ILE A 91 -13.77 13.84 11.25
CA ILE A 91 -13.06 15.11 11.16
C ILE A 91 -13.77 16.09 10.21
N SER A 92 -14.28 15.61 9.08
CA SER A 92 -14.88 16.49 8.07
C SER A 92 -16.29 16.93 8.42
N GLU A 93 -17.13 16.02 8.95
CA GLU A 93 -18.57 16.25 9.12
C GLU A 93 -19.01 16.30 10.57
N ILE A 94 -18.28 15.64 11.48
CA ILE A 94 -18.39 15.53 12.95
C ILE A 94 -17.92 16.74 13.79
N ALA A 95 -16.62 16.98 13.64
CA ALA A 95 -15.77 17.70 14.55
C ALA A 95 -16.04 19.21 14.52
N SER A 96 -15.89 19.86 15.68
CA SER A 96 -15.84 21.32 15.75
C SER A 96 -14.56 21.85 15.10
N GLN A 97 -14.55 23.12 14.70
CA GLN A 97 -13.37 23.74 14.08
C GLN A 97 -12.11 23.62 14.96
N LYS A 98 -12.26 23.76 16.29
CA LYS A 98 -11.16 23.58 17.25
C LYS A 98 -10.59 22.16 17.21
N MET A 99 -11.48 21.15 17.19
CA MET A 99 -11.08 19.75 17.14
C MET A 99 -10.41 19.40 15.81
N LYS A 100 -10.93 19.89 14.68
CA LYS A 100 -10.34 19.69 13.36
C LYS A 100 -8.92 20.26 13.28
N ASN A 101 -8.68 21.45 13.85
CA ASN A 101 -7.36 22.08 13.90
C ASN A 101 -6.33 21.31 14.76
N ILE A 102 -6.77 20.33 15.57
CA ILE A 102 -5.89 19.48 16.39
C ILE A 102 -5.76 18.09 15.74
N LEU A 103 -6.87 17.46 15.38
CA LEU A 103 -6.88 16.09 14.87
C LEU A 103 -6.23 15.96 13.50
N LYS A 104 -6.41 16.95 12.60
CA LYS A 104 -5.82 16.88 11.26
C LYS A 104 -4.29 16.90 11.30
N PRO A 105 -3.64 17.85 12.01
CA PRO A 105 -2.19 17.80 12.20
C PRO A 105 -1.71 16.50 12.87
N ILE A 106 -2.44 15.96 13.85
CA ILE A 106 -2.06 14.68 14.48
C ILE A 106 -2.06 13.53 13.47
N LEU A 107 -3.09 13.44 12.61
CA LEU A 107 -3.12 12.43 11.55
C LEU A 107 -1.96 12.59 10.58
N GLU A 108 -1.69 13.81 10.14
CA GLU A 108 -0.56 14.08 9.24
C GLU A 108 0.77 13.71 9.90
N LEU A 109 0.97 14.07 11.17
CA LEU A 109 2.15 13.73 11.97
C LEU A 109 2.33 12.22 12.15
N LEU A 110 1.24 11.47 12.36
CA LEU A 110 1.28 10.00 12.41
C LEU A 110 1.76 9.39 11.10
N GLY A 111 1.49 10.04 9.95
CA GLY A 111 1.99 9.62 8.65
C GLY A 111 3.51 9.76 8.45
N PHE A 112 4.20 10.52 9.30
CA PHE A 112 5.66 10.70 9.25
C PHE A 112 6.43 9.76 10.18
N LEU A 113 5.75 8.87 10.90
CA LEU A 113 6.41 7.91 11.79
C LEU A 113 7.38 7.03 10.99
N PRO A 114 8.68 6.97 11.38
CA PRO A 114 9.64 6.08 10.72
C PRO A 114 9.20 4.62 10.84
N SER A 115 9.05 3.96 9.70
CA SER A 115 8.49 2.60 9.66
C SER A 115 9.34 1.57 10.39
N ILE A 116 10.66 1.75 10.42
CA ILE A 116 11.58 0.91 11.20
C ILE A 116 11.27 0.93 12.71
N ILE A 117 10.81 2.06 13.25
CA ILE A 117 10.46 2.19 14.68
C ILE A 117 9.20 1.37 14.96
N LEU A 118 8.21 1.41 14.07
CA LEU A 118 7.01 0.59 14.18
C LEU A 118 7.32 -0.90 14.03
N GLY A 119 8.19 -1.28 13.09
CA GLY A 119 8.65 -2.67 12.95
C GLY A 119 9.35 -3.18 14.21
N PHE A 120 10.21 -2.35 14.81
CA PHE A 120 10.87 -2.66 16.07
C PHE A 120 9.88 -2.83 17.24
N LEU A 121 8.92 -1.91 17.40
CA LEU A 121 7.85 -2.05 18.40
C LEU A 121 6.99 -3.29 18.15
N GLY A 122 6.73 -3.61 16.88
CA GLY A 122 6.07 -4.83 16.46
C GLY A 122 6.76 -6.10 16.94
N MET A 123 8.07 -6.13 16.84
CA MET A 123 8.89 -7.26 17.25
C MET A 123 9.06 -7.35 18.78
N VAL A 124 9.25 -6.22 19.46
CA VAL A 124 9.60 -6.21 20.90
C VAL A 124 8.37 -6.19 21.80
N VAL A 125 7.27 -5.60 21.36
CA VAL A 125 6.06 -5.42 22.19
C VAL A 125 4.90 -6.24 21.66
N ILE A 126 4.52 -6.07 20.39
CA ILE A 126 3.32 -6.70 19.84
C ILE A 126 3.49 -8.21 19.70
N ALA A 127 4.64 -8.68 19.22
CA ALA A 127 4.90 -10.11 19.06
C ALA A 127 4.84 -10.89 20.40
N PRO A 128 5.56 -10.49 21.47
CA PRO A 128 5.43 -11.17 22.77
C PRO A 128 4.01 -11.09 23.35
N TRP A 129 3.34 -9.95 23.17
CA TRP A 129 1.95 -9.80 23.59
C TRP A 129 1.03 -10.80 22.87
N LEU A 130 1.14 -10.93 21.54
CA LEU A 130 0.39 -11.90 20.75
C LEU A 130 0.68 -13.35 21.19
N GLN A 131 1.96 -13.70 21.40
CA GLN A 131 2.37 -15.01 21.91
C GLN A 131 1.68 -15.35 23.22
N SER A 132 1.75 -14.44 24.20
CA SER A 132 1.16 -14.65 25.52
C SER A 132 -0.38 -14.71 25.48
N ARG A 133 -1.02 -13.89 24.64
CA ARG A 133 -2.48 -13.77 24.63
C ARG A 133 -3.17 -14.87 23.85
N PHE A 134 -2.57 -15.31 22.75
CA PHE A 134 -3.15 -16.31 21.84
C PHE A 134 -2.49 -17.68 21.95
N ALA A 135 -1.50 -17.86 22.84
CA ALA A 135 -0.75 -19.10 23.03
C ALA A 135 -0.14 -19.64 21.73
N ILE A 136 0.38 -18.74 20.89
CA ILE A 136 1.00 -19.05 19.59
C ILE A 136 2.52 -19.14 19.71
N LEU A 137 3.15 -19.92 18.83
CA LEU A 137 4.60 -20.17 18.82
C LEU A 137 5.41 -18.91 18.49
N SER A 138 4.99 -18.14 17.49
CA SER A 138 5.64 -16.92 17.04
C SER A 138 4.65 -15.76 16.99
N GLY A 139 5.03 -14.64 17.60
CA GLY A 139 4.33 -13.37 17.46
C GLY A 139 4.73 -12.61 16.19
N LEU A 140 5.75 -13.08 15.48
CA LEU A 140 6.15 -12.58 14.17
C LEU A 140 5.37 -13.35 13.11
N ASN A 141 4.27 -12.76 12.65
CA ASN A 141 3.29 -13.41 11.80
C ASN A 141 2.50 -12.39 10.96
N LEU A 142 1.66 -12.91 10.06
CA LEU A 142 0.77 -12.15 9.19
C LEU A 142 -0.06 -11.10 9.97
N LEU A 143 -0.70 -11.48 11.09
CA LEU A 143 -1.51 -10.57 11.88
C LEU A 143 -0.71 -9.39 12.44
N ASN A 144 0.47 -9.67 13.02
CA ASN A 144 1.34 -8.63 13.57
C ASN A 144 1.75 -7.62 12.49
N ALA A 145 2.26 -8.11 11.36
CA ALA A 145 2.65 -7.28 10.22
C ALA A 145 1.46 -6.46 9.69
N SER A 146 0.26 -7.06 9.57
CA SER A 146 -0.91 -6.36 9.06
C SER A 146 -1.46 -5.29 10.01
N ILE A 147 -1.38 -5.48 11.33
CA ILE A 147 -1.77 -4.44 12.31
C ILE A 147 -0.85 -3.23 12.17
N LEU A 148 0.47 -3.46 12.19
CA LEU A 148 1.46 -2.38 12.11
C LEU A 148 1.41 -1.65 10.76
N LEU A 149 1.22 -2.40 9.67
CA LEU A 149 1.01 -1.82 8.35
C LEU A 149 -0.29 -1.01 8.31
N GLY A 150 -1.35 -1.49 8.98
CA GLY A 150 -2.59 -0.77 9.14
C GLY A 150 -2.40 0.59 9.83
N PHE A 151 -1.54 0.66 10.86
CA PHE A 151 -1.17 1.94 11.51
C PHE A 151 -0.54 2.94 10.55
N LEU A 152 0.20 2.49 9.53
CA LEU A 152 0.76 3.36 8.50
C LEU A 152 -0.29 3.78 7.47
N ILE A 153 -1.20 2.88 7.09
CA ILE A 153 -2.28 3.16 6.12
C ILE A 153 -3.28 4.16 6.70
N ILE A 154 -3.59 4.06 8.01
CA ILE A 154 -4.62 4.85 8.67
C ILE A 154 -4.49 6.37 8.42
N PRO A 155 -3.36 7.02 8.75
CA PRO A 155 -3.20 8.46 8.59
C PRO A 155 -3.24 8.91 7.12
N ILE A 156 -2.69 8.10 6.21
CA ILE A 156 -2.66 8.41 4.77
C ILE A 156 -4.09 8.44 4.21
N VAL A 157 -4.85 7.36 4.42
CA VAL A 157 -6.21 7.24 3.90
C VAL A 157 -7.14 8.21 4.64
N GLY A 158 -6.98 8.33 5.96
CA GLY A 158 -7.80 9.22 6.79
C GLY A 158 -7.67 10.68 6.37
N SER A 159 -6.43 11.17 6.16
CA SER A 159 -6.21 12.56 5.75
C SER A 159 -6.75 12.84 4.34
N LEU A 160 -6.48 11.95 3.38
CA LEU A 160 -6.92 12.15 1.99
C LEU A 160 -8.44 11.98 1.82
N ALA A 161 -9.06 11.06 2.56
CA ALA A 161 -10.51 10.91 2.56
C ALA A 161 -11.19 12.11 3.25
N GLU A 162 -10.60 12.67 4.31
CA GLU A 162 -11.08 13.90 4.95
C GLU A 162 -11.05 15.08 3.98
N GLU A 163 -9.99 15.21 3.19
CA GLU A 163 -9.88 16.24 2.15
C GLU A 163 -10.94 16.06 1.07
N ALA A 164 -11.16 14.84 0.60
CA ALA A 164 -12.20 14.54 -0.38
C ALA A 164 -13.61 14.89 0.14
N LEU A 165 -13.91 14.58 1.40
CA LEU A 165 -15.18 14.93 2.05
C LEU A 165 -15.32 16.45 2.23
N SER A 166 -14.27 17.11 2.73
CA SER A 166 -14.24 18.56 2.93
C SER A 166 -14.32 19.36 1.63
N ALA A 167 -13.89 18.79 0.50
CA ALA A 167 -13.95 19.42 -0.81
C ALA A 167 -15.36 19.49 -1.40
N VAL A 168 -16.33 18.71 -0.89
CA VAL A 168 -17.73 18.84 -1.30
C VAL A 168 -18.19 20.29 -0.99
N PRO A 169 -18.92 20.99 -1.87
CA PRO A 169 -19.38 22.34 -1.61
C PRO A 169 -20.37 22.42 -0.44
N ARG A 170 -20.38 23.55 0.30
CA ARG A 170 -21.29 23.75 1.44
C ARG A 170 -22.74 23.94 0.99
N GLU A 171 -22.94 24.44 -0.22
CA GLU A 171 -24.24 24.68 -0.84
C GLU A 171 -25.04 23.38 -0.96
N ILE A 172 -24.38 22.28 -1.33
CA ILE A 172 -25.02 20.95 -1.44
C ILE A 172 -25.47 20.45 -0.06
N ARG A 173 -24.70 20.73 1.00
CA ARG A 173 -25.07 20.38 2.38
C ARG A 173 -26.28 21.21 2.83
N ASN A 174 -26.24 22.51 2.61
CA ASN A 174 -27.32 23.42 2.99
C ASN A 174 -28.63 23.10 2.24
N ALA A 175 -28.56 22.72 0.96
CA ALA A 175 -29.71 22.26 0.19
C ALA A 175 -30.32 20.99 0.80
N SER A 176 -29.48 20.03 1.22
CA SER A 176 -29.96 18.82 1.90
C SER A 176 -30.68 19.16 3.22
N PHE A 177 -30.14 20.07 4.03
CA PHE A 177 -30.79 20.51 5.27
C PHE A 177 -32.11 21.27 5.01
N ALA A 178 -32.17 22.08 3.94
CA ALA A 178 -33.39 22.79 3.55
C ALA A 178 -34.53 21.85 3.14
N LEU A 179 -34.20 20.64 2.67
CA LEU A 179 -35.16 19.57 2.38
C LEU A 179 -35.58 18.77 3.64
N GLY A 180 -35.15 19.19 4.83
CA GLY A 180 -35.48 18.53 6.09
C GLY A 180 -34.63 17.29 6.41
N ALA A 181 -33.54 17.05 5.68
CA ALA A 181 -32.67 15.91 5.94
C ALA A 181 -31.91 16.07 7.27
N THR A 182 -31.71 14.96 7.98
CA THR A 182 -30.86 14.93 9.17
C THR A 182 -29.37 14.96 8.79
N ARG A 183 -28.49 15.34 9.73
CA ARG A 183 -27.02 15.33 9.52
C ARG A 183 -26.52 13.98 9.03
N TRP A 184 -27.03 12.88 9.58
CA TRP A 184 -26.66 11.53 9.13
C TRP A 184 -27.09 11.23 7.69
N GLU A 185 -28.28 11.69 7.29
CA GLU A 185 -28.76 11.54 5.92
C GLU A 185 -27.97 12.39 4.94
N THR A 186 -27.63 13.63 5.30
CA THR A 186 -26.76 14.48 4.47
C THR A 186 -25.38 13.84 4.29
N ILE A 187 -24.78 13.29 5.36
CA ILE A 187 -23.50 12.59 5.27
C ILE A 187 -23.62 11.36 4.37
N SER A 188 -24.58 10.48 4.64
CA SER A 188 -24.65 9.15 4.02
C SER A 188 -25.18 9.17 2.58
N LYS A 189 -26.15 10.05 2.28
CA LYS A 189 -26.86 10.07 0.99
C LYS A 189 -26.37 11.17 0.06
N VAL A 190 -25.65 12.17 0.56
CA VAL A 190 -25.25 13.35 -0.24
C VAL A 190 -23.73 13.53 -0.26
N VAL A 191 -23.10 13.76 0.89
CA VAL A 191 -21.67 14.08 0.97
C VAL A 191 -20.81 12.87 0.62
N PHE A 192 -21.07 11.71 1.25
CA PHE A 192 -20.27 10.50 1.04
C PHE A 192 -20.32 10.01 -0.42
N PRO A 193 -21.49 9.93 -1.09
CA PRO A 193 -21.54 9.59 -2.50
C PRO A 193 -20.84 10.63 -3.40
N ALA A 194 -20.94 11.92 -3.08
CA ALA A 194 -20.27 12.98 -3.85
C ALA A 194 -18.74 12.94 -3.72
N ALA A 195 -18.23 12.62 -2.52
CA ALA A 195 -16.80 12.49 -2.25
C ALA A 195 -16.20 11.13 -2.68
N LEU A 196 -17.04 10.17 -3.09
CA LEU A 196 -16.65 8.78 -3.32
C LEU A 196 -15.46 8.61 -4.29
N PRO A 197 -15.33 9.37 -5.40
CA PRO A 197 -14.13 9.27 -6.25
C PRO A 197 -12.85 9.57 -5.47
N GLY A 198 -12.82 10.66 -4.69
CA GLY A 198 -11.65 11.03 -3.90
C GLY A 198 -11.37 10.06 -2.75
N ILE A 199 -12.43 9.53 -2.12
CA ILE A 199 -12.30 8.49 -1.09
C ILE A 199 -11.69 7.21 -1.66
N LEU A 200 -12.11 6.79 -2.86
CA LEU A 200 -11.53 5.63 -3.52
C LEU A 200 -10.06 5.85 -3.88
N SER A 201 -9.71 7.01 -4.44
CA SER A 201 -8.32 7.37 -4.74
C SER A 201 -7.46 7.36 -3.46
N ALA A 202 -8.00 7.88 -2.34
CA ALA A 202 -7.33 7.84 -1.03
C ALA A 202 -7.09 6.40 -0.56
N CYS A 203 -8.10 5.53 -0.62
CA CYS A 203 -7.98 4.12 -0.23
C CYS A 203 -6.94 3.39 -1.09
N LEU A 204 -6.99 3.59 -2.41
CA LEU A 204 -6.08 2.96 -3.36
C LEU A 204 -4.64 3.41 -3.14
N LEU A 205 -4.42 4.71 -2.89
CA LEU A 205 -3.09 5.22 -2.55
C LEU A 205 -2.56 4.62 -1.24
N GLY A 206 -3.42 4.46 -0.23
CA GLY A 206 -3.08 3.78 1.01
C GLY A 206 -2.66 2.32 0.80
N ILE A 207 -3.45 1.56 0.02
CA ILE A 207 -3.14 0.16 -0.34
C ILE A 207 -1.79 0.07 -1.07
N MET A 208 -1.56 0.93 -2.06
CA MET A 208 -0.31 0.94 -2.83
C MET A 208 0.90 1.26 -1.97
N ARG A 209 0.77 2.23 -1.05
CA ARG A 209 1.85 2.54 -0.09
C ARG A 209 2.09 1.38 0.88
N GLY A 210 1.02 0.75 1.37
CA GLY A 210 1.13 -0.41 2.24
C GLY A 210 1.81 -1.61 1.57
N MET A 211 1.48 -1.89 0.32
CA MET A 211 2.10 -2.97 -0.46
C MET A 211 3.59 -2.75 -0.70
N GLY A 212 4.00 -1.49 -0.85
CA GLY A 212 5.41 -1.09 -0.99
C GLY A 212 6.17 -1.02 0.34
N GLU A 213 5.50 -1.18 1.47
CA GLU A 213 6.15 -1.09 2.77
C GLU A 213 7.07 -2.29 3.00
N THR A 214 8.32 -1.98 3.30
CA THR A 214 9.38 -2.99 3.29
C THR A 214 9.88 -3.28 4.71
N MET A 215 10.11 -2.25 5.51
CA MET A 215 10.80 -2.38 6.80
C MET A 215 9.90 -2.93 7.91
N VAL A 216 8.65 -2.47 8.01
CA VAL A 216 7.71 -3.02 9.01
C VAL A 216 7.54 -4.52 8.80
N VAL A 217 7.31 -4.90 7.54
CA VAL A 217 7.00 -6.27 7.17
C VAL A 217 8.23 -7.17 7.38
N LEU A 218 9.42 -6.71 6.99
CA LEU A 218 10.67 -7.43 7.22
C LEU A 218 10.86 -7.77 8.71
N MET A 219 10.51 -6.85 9.60
CA MET A 219 10.71 -7.00 11.05
C MET A 219 9.59 -7.78 11.75
N ALA A 220 8.34 -7.65 11.30
CA ALA A 220 7.17 -8.13 12.05
C ALA A 220 6.48 -9.37 11.47
N ALA A 221 6.76 -9.73 10.21
CA ALA A 221 6.02 -10.78 9.50
C ALA A 221 6.54 -12.21 9.75
N GLY A 222 7.72 -12.36 10.37
CA GLY A 222 8.35 -13.65 10.66
C GLY A 222 9.24 -14.19 9.55
N GLY A 223 9.08 -13.71 8.32
CA GLY A 223 10.06 -13.91 7.26
C GLY A 223 10.19 -15.36 6.79
N ALA A 224 9.14 -16.17 6.86
CA ALA A 224 9.12 -17.49 6.24
C ALA A 224 8.44 -17.44 4.86
N ALA A 225 9.02 -18.09 3.86
CA ALA A 225 8.44 -18.21 2.52
C ALA A 225 7.37 -19.31 2.48
N LEU A 226 6.28 -19.13 3.24
CA LEU A 226 5.16 -20.06 3.33
C LEU A 226 3.88 -19.40 2.79
N ILE A 227 3.01 -20.20 2.18
CA ILE A 227 1.67 -19.74 1.80
C ILE A 227 0.84 -19.67 3.09
N PRO A 228 0.39 -18.47 3.53
CA PRO A 228 -0.35 -18.34 4.78
C PRO A 228 -1.72 -18.99 4.66
N ILE A 229 -2.05 -19.86 5.61
CA ILE A 229 -3.38 -20.47 5.76
C ILE A 229 -4.09 -19.86 6.99
N SER A 230 -3.31 -19.51 8.01
CA SER A 230 -3.74 -18.89 9.25
C SER A 230 -3.24 -17.45 9.37
N LEU A 231 -3.94 -16.65 10.17
CA LEU A 231 -3.52 -15.28 10.55
C LEU A 231 -2.22 -15.27 11.36
N PHE A 232 -1.88 -16.40 11.99
CA PHE A 232 -0.69 -16.55 12.82
C PHE A 232 0.50 -17.17 12.10
N ASP A 233 0.37 -17.44 10.80
CA ASP A 233 1.47 -17.98 10.01
C ASP A 233 2.52 -16.89 9.73
N PRO A 234 3.81 -17.23 9.78
CA PRO A 234 4.86 -16.34 9.32
C PRO A 234 4.80 -16.20 7.79
N VAL A 235 5.05 -14.99 7.30
CA VAL A 235 5.03 -14.67 5.88
C VAL A 235 6.27 -13.87 5.49
N ARG A 236 6.69 -14.01 4.24
CA ARG A 236 7.77 -13.24 3.63
C ARG A 236 7.28 -12.60 2.33
N PRO A 237 6.80 -11.35 2.36
CA PRO A 237 6.41 -10.62 1.16
C PRO A 237 7.58 -10.33 0.21
N LEU A 238 7.28 -10.11 -1.07
CA LEU A 238 8.25 -9.80 -2.12
C LEU A 238 9.18 -8.64 -1.76
N THR A 239 8.64 -7.55 -1.18
CA THR A 239 9.43 -6.39 -0.74
C THR A 239 10.49 -6.78 0.28
N SER A 240 10.11 -7.57 1.28
CA SER A 240 11.00 -8.07 2.32
C SER A 240 12.05 -9.03 1.76
N THR A 241 11.69 -9.93 0.83
CA THR A 241 12.65 -10.82 0.16
C THR A 241 13.71 -10.03 -0.59
N ILE A 242 13.30 -9.05 -1.41
CA ILE A 242 14.22 -8.21 -2.18
C ILE A 242 15.15 -7.46 -1.23
N ALA A 243 14.61 -6.84 -0.18
CA ALA A 243 15.43 -6.06 0.76
C ALA A 243 16.38 -6.92 1.59
N ALA A 244 15.96 -8.12 1.99
CA ALA A 244 16.76 -9.01 2.82
C ALA A 244 17.88 -9.70 2.04
N GLU A 245 17.62 -10.08 0.77
CA GLU A 245 18.50 -10.98 0.04
C GLU A 245 19.37 -10.24 -1.00
N MET A 246 18.93 -9.09 -1.54
CA MET A 246 19.65 -8.42 -2.63
C MET A 246 21.09 -8.06 -2.25
N GLY A 247 21.33 -7.62 -1.02
CA GLY A 247 22.66 -7.26 -0.53
C GLY A 247 23.61 -8.45 -0.33
N GLU A 248 23.06 -9.66 -0.18
CA GLU A 248 23.81 -10.89 0.13
C GLU A 248 24.08 -11.73 -1.14
N THR A 249 23.46 -11.37 -2.27
CA THR A 249 23.59 -12.14 -3.52
C THR A 249 24.74 -11.68 -4.41
N PRO A 250 25.54 -12.61 -4.97
CA PRO A 250 26.54 -12.26 -5.98
C PRO A 250 25.88 -11.66 -7.23
N VAL A 251 26.44 -10.55 -7.71
CA VAL A 251 25.96 -9.87 -8.93
C VAL A 251 26.07 -10.81 -10.13
N GLY A 252 24.97 -10.93 -10.89
CA GLY A 252 24.89 -11.81 -12.06
C GLY A 252 24.64 -13.29 -11.76
N SER A 253 24.41 -13.65 -10.49
CA SER A 253 23.96 -14.99 -10.12
C SER A 253 22.49 -15.24 -10.51
N THR A 254 22.08 -16.50 -10.56
CA THR A 254 20.66 -16.86 -10.77
C THR A 254 19.75 -16.27 -9.69
N HIS A 255 20.19 -16.27 -8.43
CA HIS A 255 19.46 -15.66 -7.32
C HIS A 255 19.31 -14.14 -7.51
N TYR A 256 20.38 -13.45 -7.91
CA TYR A 256 20.33 -12.02 -8.25
C TYR A 256 19.27 -11.73 -9.32
N HIS A 257 19.29 -12.46 -10.44
CA HIS A 257 18.29 -12.31 -11.50
C HIS A 257 16.86 -12.63 -11.03
N ALA A 258 16.70 -13.63 -10.15
CA ALA A 258 15.41 -13.96 -9.54
C ALA A 258 14.87 -12.82 -8.66
N LEU A 259 15.70 -12.12 -7.89
CA LEU A 259 15.26 -10.97 -7.09
C LEU A 259 14.86 -9.77 -7.96
N PHE A 260 15.56 -9.51 -9.07
CA PHE A 260 15.13 -8.53 -10.06
C PHE A 260 13.80 -8.90 -10.70
N PHE A 261 13.59 -10.18 -10.98
CA PHE A 261 12.32 -10.69 -11.49
C PHE A 261 11.19 -10.54 -10.46
N ALA A 262 11.45 -10.79 -9.17
CA ALA A 262 10.50 -10.51 -8.09
C ALA A 262 10.10 -9.01 -8.05
N GLY A 263 11.07 -8.10 -8.25
CA GLY A 263 10.82 -6.67 -8.39
C GLY A 263 9.96 -6.33 -9.61
N LEU A 264 10.17 -7.01 -10.74
CA LEU A 264 9.33 -6.89 -11.93
C LEU A 264 7.89 -7.35 -11.66
N ILE A 265 7.68 -8.47 -10.96
CA ILE A 265 6.35 -8.94 -10.57
C ILE A 265 5.65 -7.89 -9.68
N LEU A 266 6.35 -7.36 -8.67
CA LEU A 266 5.80 -6.35 -7.78
C LEU A 266 5.41 -5.07 -8.54
N LEU A 267 6.24 -4.63 -9.48
CA LEU A 267 5.94 -3.50 -10.34
C LEU A 267 4.69 -3.77 -11.20
N LEU A 268 4.57 -4.97 -11.79
CA LEU A 268 3.42 -5.36 -12.61
C LEU A 268 2.13 -5.43 -11.79
N ILE A 269 2.17 -5.97 -10.56
CA ILE A 269 1.03 -5.96 -9.64
C ILE A 269 0.61 -4.51 -9.35
N THR A 270 1.57 -3.66 -8.98
CA THR A 270 1.31 -2.25 -8.66
C THR A 270 0.74 -1.50 -9.86
N LEU A 271 1.31 -1.70 -11.05
CA LEU A 271 0.83 -1.11 -12.29
C LEU A 271 -0.59 -1.59 -12.61
N GLY A 272 -0.87 -2.89 -12.44
CA GLY A 272 -2.19 -3.47 -12.65
C GLY A 272 -3.25 -2.81 -11.75
N ILE A 273 -2.95 -2.64 -10.46
CA ILE A 273 -3.83 -1.94 -9.51
C ILE A 273 -4.04 -0.48 -9.92
N ASN A 274 -2.99 0.22 -10.34
CA ASN A 274 -3.09 1.62 -10.75
C ASN A 274 -3.93 1.79 -12.04
N LEU A 275 -3.78 0.89 -13.02
CA LEU A 275 -4.59 0.89 -14.24
C LEU A 275 -6.06 0.60 -13.94
N LEU A 276 -6.35 -0.37 -13.06
CA LEU A 276 -7.70 -0.67 -12.60
C LEU A 276 -8.32 0.54 -11.88
N SER A 277 -7.55 1.21 -11.02
CA SER A 277 -7.96 2.45 -10.34
C SER A 277 -8.40 3.52 -11.33
N SER A 278 -7.51 3.86 -12.28
CA SER A 278 -7.75 4.88 -13.30
C SER A 278 -8.97 4.56 -14.16
N TRP A 279 -9.16 3.29 -14.51
CA TRP A 279 -10.33 2.86 -15.27
C TRP A 279 -11.65 2.99 -14.49
N ILE A 280 -11.65 2.71 -13.18
CA ILE A 280 -12.84 2.88 -12.33
C ILE A 280 -13.18 4.37 -12.18
N GLU A 281 -12.17 5.23 -11.97
CA GLU A 281 -12.35 6.67 -11.81
C GLU A 281 -12.87 7.34 -13.09
N SER A 282 -12.32 6.97 -14.25
CA SER A 282 -12.71 7.56 -15.53
C SER A 282 -14.18 7.31 -15.85
N LYS A 283 -14.69 6.11 -15.54
CA LYS A 283 -16.12 5.77 -15.72
C LYS A 283 -17.07 6.57 -14.83
N ARG A 284 -16.61 7.07 -13.68
CA ARG A 284 -17.48 7.82 -12.74
C ARG A 284 -17.53 9.31 -13.05
N LYS A 285 -16.44 9.90 -13.56
CA LYS A 285 -16.44 11.30 -14.03
C LYS A 285 -17.42 11.55 -15.18
N VAL A 286 -17.68 10.54 -16.03
CA VAL A 286 -18.63 10.63 -17.16
C VAL A 286 -20.11 10.60 -16.71
N LYS A 287 -20.40 10.17 -15.47
CA LYS A 287 -21.77 10.11 -14.94
C LYS A 287 -22.20 11.34 -14.14
N SER A 288 -21.29 12.28 -13.88
CA SER A 288 -21.53 13.49 -13.07
C SER A 288 -21.55 14.79 -13.88
N SER A 289 -21.62 14.70 -15.22
CA SER A 289 -21.75 15.84 -16.14
C SER A 289 -23.11 15.84 -16.82
#